data_AF-A0A2R7SQV3-F1
#
_entry.id   AF-A0A2R7SQV3-F1
#
_cell.length_a   1.000
_cell.length_b   1.000
_cell.length_c   1.000
_cell.angle_alpha   90.00
_cell.angle_beta   90.00
_cell.angle_gamma   90.00
#
_symmetry.space_group_name_H-M   'P 1'
#
loop_
_entity.id
_entity.type
_entity.pdbx_description
1 polymer ?
#
loop_
_entity_poly.entity_id
_entity_poly.type
_entity_poly.pdbx_seq_one_letter_code
_entity_poly.pdbx_strand_id
1 'polypeptide(L)'
;PYTGSGYYQPQPENEADRQALNGWIRGDAGFDAVLDFDALTRDPARPAYLRAEFDNDGLHPSMAGYRAMAEAVPLNWLDKRCGPAG
;
A
#
# COMPACT_ATOMS: atom_id res chain seq x y z
N PRO A 1 5.98 -1.82 1.27
CA PRO A 1 7.09 -2.51 1.98
C PRO A 1 8.28 -1.56 2.13
N TYR A 2 9.13 -1.69 3.16
CA TYR A 2 10.23 -0.75 3.39
C TYR A 2 11.55 -1.37 3.83
N THR A 3 11.72 -2.70 3.69
CA THR A 3 12.95 -3.39 4.13
C THR A 3 14.23 -2.82 3.48
N GLY A 4 14.12 -2.27 2.27
CA GLY A 4 15.24 -1.63 1.57
C GLY A 4 15.66 -0.27 2.11
N SER A 5 14.92 0.31 3.08
CA SER A 5 15.16 1.68 3.54
C SER A 5 16.51 1.83 4.24
N GLY A 6 17.44 2.56 3.63
CA GLY A 6 18.69 2.94 4.26
C GLY A 6 18.52 3.91 5.43
N TYR A 7 17.40 4.64 5.48
CA TYR A 7 17.06 5.60 6.54
C TYR A 7 16.58 4.92 7.82
N TYR A 8 15.61 4.02 7.72
CA TYR A 8 15.01 3.35 8.89
C TYR A 8 15.74 2.07 9.30
N GLN A 9 16.53 1.47 8.39
CA GLN A 9 17.25 0.22 8.62
C GLN A 9 16.38 -0.85 9.33
N PRO A 10 15.18 -1.14 8.78
CA PRO A 10 14.22 -2.03 9.44
C PRO A 10 14.76 -3.43 9.66
N GLN A 11 14.35 -4.00 10.79
CA GLN A 11 14.68 -5.35 11.23
C GLN A 11 13.53 -6.32 10.92
N PRO A 12 13.71 -7.65 11.07
CA PRO A 12 12.65 -8.63 10.80
C PRO A 12 11.35 -8.38 11.55
N GLU A 13 11.40 -7.83 12.77
CA GLU A 13 10.23 -7.49 13.58
C GLU A 13 9.38 -6.41 12.92
N ASN A 14 10.01 -5.44 12.24
CA ASN A 14 9.31 -4.39 11.52
C ASN A 14 8.51 -4.94 10.32
N GLU A 15 9.06 -5.93 9.61
CA GLU A 15 8.34 -6.61 8.53
C GLU A 15 7.20 -7.48 9.08
N ALA A 16 7.41 -8.14 10.23
CA ALA A 16 6.36 -8.89 10.91
C ALA A 16 5.19 -7.97 11.31
N ASP A 17 5.48 -6.80 11.90
CA ASP A 17 4.48 -5.79 12.24
C ASP A 17 3.72 -5.30 11.00
N ARG A 18 4.44 -5.03 9.90
CA ARG A 18 3.82 -4.61 8.63
C ARG A 18 2.86 -5.67 8.10
N GLN A 19 3.24 -6.94 8.15
CA GLN A 19 2.39 -8.05 7.68
C GLN A 19 1.17 -8.22 8.58
N ALA A 20 1.34 -8.16 9.90
CA ALA A 20 0.25 -8.25 10.86
C ALA A 20 -0.76 -7.10 10.68
N LEU A 21 -0.26 -5.86 10.60
CA LEU A 21 -1.09 -4.68 10.39
C LEU A 21 -1.83 -4.74 9.05
N ASN A 22 -1.13 -5.06 7.95
CA ASN A 22 -1.77 -5.18 6.65
C ASN A 22 -2.79 -6.32 6.60
N GLY A 23 -2.54 -7.43 7.31
CA GLY A 23 -3.50 -8.52 7.46
C GLY A 23 -4.78 -8.05 8.15
N TRP A 24 -4.64 -7.35 9.28
CA TRP A 24 -5.76 -6.78 10.01
C TRP A 24 -6.55 -5.76 9.17
N ILE A 25 -5.87 -4.86 8.44
CA ILE A 25 -6.52 -3.87 7.55
C ILE A 25 -7.39 -4.58 6.49
N ARG A 26 -6.88 -5.66 5.89
CA ARG A 26 -7.57 -6.40 4.82
C ARG A 26 -8.76 -7.22 5.31
N GLY A 27 -8.77 -7.65 6.57
CA GLY A 27 -9.76 -8.58 7.10
C GLY A 27 -10.69 -7.96 8.14
N ASP A 28 -10.12 -7.48 9.24
CA ASP A 28 -10.85 -7.24 10.49
C ASP A 28 -11.09 -5.76 10.79
N ALA A 29 -10.51 -4.86 10.01
CA ALA A 29 -10.57 -3.42 10.28
C ALA A 29 -11.95 -2.77 10.06
N GLY A 30 -12.90 -3.49 9.45
CA GLY A 30 -14.30 -3.05 9.31
C GLY A 30 -14.51 -1.89 8.32
N PHE A 31 -13.60 -1.70 7.37
CA PHE A 31 -13.77 -0.70 6.30
C PHE A 31 -14.74 -1.18 5.22
N ASP A 32 -15.50 -0.25 4.63
CA ASP A 32 -16.41 -0.54 3.52
C ASP A 32 -15.67 -1.02 2.26
N ALA A 33 -14.42 -0.58 2.08
CA ALA A 33 -13.52 -1.00 1.01
C ALA A 33 -12.05 -0.74 1.40
N VAL A 34 -11.12 -1.53 0.84
CA VAL A 34 -9.67 -1.40 1.05
C VAL A 34 -8.95 -1.39 -0.30
N LEU A 35 -8.12 -0.38 -0.54
CA LEU A 35 -7.16 -0.36 -1.65
C LEU A 35 -5.79 -0.80 -1.15
N ASP A 36 -5.33 -1.97 -1.60
CA ASP A 36 -4.09 -2.58 -1.12
C ASP A 36 -2.85 -2.08 -1.88
N PHE A 37 -2.32 -0.93 -1.48
CA PHE A 37 -1.09 -0.40 -2.04
C PHE A 37 0.15 -1.24 -1.74
N ASP A 38 0.14 -2.04 -0.67
CA ASP A 38 1.22 -2.98 -0.41
C ASP A 38 1.27 -4.05 -1.51
N ALA A 39 0.13 -4.67 -1.84
CA ALA A 39 0.07 -5.64 -2.92
C ALA A 39 0.40 -5.03 -4.29
N LEU A 40 -0.04 -3.79 -4.54
CA LEU A 40 0.25 -3.07 -5.77
C LEU A 40 1.76 -2.84 -5.97
N THR A 41 2.44 -2.40 -4.92
CA THR A 41 3.81 -1.86 -5.02
C THR A 41 4.92 -2.85 -4.66
N ARG A 42 4.61 -3.93 -3.93
CA ARG A 42 5.61 -4.92 -3.52
C ARG A 42 6.15 -5.75 -4.68
N ASP A 43 7.44 -6.07 -4.61
CA ASP A 43 8.11 -7.00 -5.52
C ASP A 43 7.54 -8.42 -5.28
N PRO A 44 6.94 -9.07 -6.30
CA PRO A 44 6.36 -10.41 -6.13
C PRO A 44 7.40 -11.49 -5.84
N ALA A 45 8.67 -11.29 -6.25
CA ALA A 45 9.77 -12.20 -5.94
C ALA A 45 10.42 -11.87 -4.58
N ARG A 46 10.26 -10.63 -4.10
CA ARG A 46 10.79 -10.17 -2.80
C ARG A 46 9.75 -9.33 -2.05
N PRO A 47 8.71 -9.95 -1.44
CA PRO A 47 7.54 -9.23 -0.92
C PRO A 47 7.81 -8.16 0.15
N ALA A 48 8.98 -8.21 0.79
CA ALA A 48 9.44 -7.21 1.76
C ALA A 48 10.07 -5.96 1.12
N TYR A 49 10.15 -5.89 -0.22
CA TYR A 49 10.74 -4.79 -0.99
C TYR A 49 9.72 -4.20 -1.98
N LEU A 50 9.93 -2.94 -2.35
CA LEU A 50 9.21 -2.35 -3.48
C LEU A 50 9.70 -2.98 -4.80
N ARG A 51 8.83 -3.03 -5.81
CA ARG A 51 9.22 -3.33 -7.19
C ARG A 51 10.30 -2.34 -7.63
N ALA A 52 11.30 -2.81 -8.36
CA ALA A 52 12.44 -1.97 -8.77
C ALA A 52 11.99 -0.74 -9.58
N GLU A 53 10.99 -0.88 -10.45
CA GLU A 53 10.41 0.24 -11.22
C GLU A 53 9.67 1.27 -10.35
N PHE A 54 9.22 0.88 -9.17
CA PHE A 54 8.48 1.72 -8.22
C PHE A 54 9.33 2.17 -7.04
N ASP A 55 10.60 1.78 -6.96
CA ASP A 55 11.47 2.11 -5.84
C ASP A 55 12.31 3.36 -6.14
N ASN A 56 12.50 4.22 -5.14
CA ASN A 56 13.41 5.37 -5.19
C ASN A 56 14.57 5.21 -4.19
N ASP A 57 14.27 4.79 -2.96
CA ASP A 57 15.24 4.75 -1.84
C ASP A 57 14.98 3.62 -0.83
N GLY A 58 14.22 2.61 -1.24
CA GLY A 58 13.81 1.48 -0.40
C GLY A 58 12.67 1.79 0.57
N LEU A 59 12.08 2.99 0.47
CA LEU A 59 10.99 3.46 1.33
C LEU A 59 9.90 4.19 0.52
N HIS A 60 10.29 5.20 -0.24
CA HIS A 60 9.40 6.05 -1.00
C HIS A 60 9.21 5.50 -2.42
N PRO A 61 7.98 5.51 -2.95
CA PRO A 61 7.75 5.21 -4.35
C PRO A 61 8.50 6.17 -5.30
N SER A 62 8.95 5.65 -6.45
CA SER A 62 9.37 6.46 -7.59
C SER A 62 8.18 7.23 -8.18
N MET A 63 8.44 8.14 -9.13
CA MET A 63 7.35 8.80 -9.87
C MET A 63 6.43 7.81 -10.59
N ALA A 64 6.98 6.72 -11.13
CA ALA A 64 6.18 5.66 -11.74
C ALA A 64 5.34 4.93 -10.68
N GLY A 65 5.89 4.70 -9.48
CA GLY A 65 5.16 4.11 -8.36
C GLY A 65 4.00 4.98 -7.87
N TYR A 66 4.23 6.28 -7.66
CA TYR A 66 3.16 7.22 -7.30
C TYR A 66 2.08 7.32 -8.37
N ARG A 67 2.47 7.32 -9.65
CA ARG A 67 1.51 7.28 -10.76
C ARG A 67 0.65 6.01 -10.73
N ALA A 68 1.27 4.84 -10.54
CA ALA A 68 0.54 3.57 -10.44
C ALA A 68 -0.43 3.57 -9.25
N MET A 69 -0.02 4.12 -8.10
CA MET A 69 -0.91 4.27 -6.94
C MET A 69 -2.11 5.17 -7.25
N ALA A 70 -1.89 6.31 -7.94
CA ALA A 70 -2.96 7.21 -8.32
C ALA A 70 -3.94 6.57 -9.31
N GLU A 71 -3.43 5.86 -10.32
CA GLU A 71 -4.24 5.15 -11.33
C GLU A 71 -5.06 3.98 -10.72
N ALA A 72 -4.61 3.42 -9.60
CA ALA A 72 -5.30 2.33 -8.92
C ALA A 72 -6.51 2.79 -8.06
N VAL A 73 -6.67 4.09 -7.80
CA VAL A 73 -7.77 4.60 -6.97
C VAL A 73 -9.10 4.53 -7.72
N PRO A 74 -10.08 3.74 -7.25
CA PRO A 74 -11.40 3.71 -7.87
C PRO A 74 -12.16 4.98 -7.49
N LEU A 75 -12.26 5.94 -8.42
CA LEU A 75 -12.85 7.26 -8.13
C LEU A 75 -14.31 7.19 -7.68
N ASN A 76 -15.04 6.18 -8.13
CA ASN A 76 -16.43 5.94 -7.71
C ASN A 76 -16.58 5.58 -6.22
N TRP A 77 -15.49 5.20 -5.52
CA TRP A 77 -15.50 5.03 -4.06
C TRP A 77 -15.56 6.37 -3.32
N LEU A 78 -15.18 7.46 -3.99
CA LEU A 78 -15.15 8.82 -3.44
C LEU A 78 -16.40 9.62 -3.80
N ASP A 79 -17.23 9.10 -4.71
CA ASP A 79 -18.51 9.70 -5.08
C ASP A 79 -19.51 9.58 -3.92
N LYS A 80 -19.63 10.66 -3.13
CA LYS A 80 -20.76 10.83 -2.23
C LYS A 80 -22.02 11.09 -3.04
N ARG A 81 -22.71 10.02 -3.43
CA ARG A 81 -24.09 10.13 -3.91
C ARG A 81 -24.99 10.44 -2.72
N CYS A 82 -25.45 11.69 -2.61
CA CYS A 82 -26.60 11.99 -1.76
C CYS A 82 -27.81 11.22 -2.30
N GLY A 83 -28.44 10.38 -1.47
CA GLY A 83 -29.72 9.77 -1.80
C GLY A 83 -30.82 10.83 -1.93
N PRO A 84 -31.93 10.55 -2.62
CA PRO A 84 -33.06 11.49 -2.66
C PRO A 84 -33.52 11.76 -1.22
N ALA A 85 -33.75 13.04 -0.90
CA ALA A 85 -34.38 13.43 0.35
C ALA A 85 -35.76 12.76 0.42
N GLY A 86 -35.92 11.84 1.36
CA GLY A 86 -37.22 11.28 1.73
C GLY A 86 -38.06 12.27 2.51
#